data_AF-A0A0U2YHI8-F1
#
_entry.id   AF-A0A0U2YHI8-F1
#
_cell.length_a   1.000
_cell.length_b   1.000
_cell.length_c   1.000
_cell.angle_alpha   90.00
_cell.angle_beta   90.00
_cell.angle_gamma   90.00
#
_symmetry.space_group_name_H-M   'P 1'
#
loop_
_entity.id
_entity.type
_entity.pdbx_description
1 polymer ?
#
loop_
_entity_poly.entity_id
_entity_poly.type
_entity_poly.pdbx_seq_one_letter_code
_entity_poly.pdbx_strand_id
1 'polypeptide(L)'
;SGVAAANFLAGRGDEVLLTDASANPNLPYPLHETVARAFGQQDAALLEGVGTIVLSPGVPRTIPLLQQASVLPIPVIAEVELAFRQIPMGSTVIAVTGSNGKSTTTALIGEILKVDGRQPIVAGNIGQPLIAALDLERPRTYVLELSSFQLESVDTFRADVALLLNITPDHMDRYDSFDAY
;
A
#
# COMPACT_ATOMS: atom_id res chain seq x y z
N SER A 1 -5.32 1.13 4.33
CA SER A 1 -4.92 0.32 3.16
C SER A 1 -5.33 -1.15 3.32
N GLY A 2 -5.09 -1.82 4.45
CA GLY A 2 -5.46 -3.23 4.65
C GLY A 2 -6.92 -3.59 4.34
N VAL A 3 -7.89 -2.83 4.88
CA VAL A 3 -9.33 -3.05 4.60
C VAL A 3 -9.66 -2.84 3.10
N ALA A 4 -9.02 -1.87 2.42
CA ALA A 4 -9.24 -1.63 0.99
C ALA A 4 -8.70 -2.78 0.15
N ALA A 5 -7.49 -3.26 0.46
CA ALA A 5 -6.91 -4.41 -0.22
C ALA A 5 -7.78 -5.66 -0.02
N ALA A 6 -8.23 -5.91 1.21
CA ALA A 6 -9.10 -7.03 1.53
C ALA A 6 -10.43 -6.97 0.77
N ASN A 7 -11.09 -5.81 0.77
CA ASN A 7 -12.35 -5.62 0.04
C ASN A 7 -12.18 -5.74 -1.48
N PHE A 8 -11.08 -5.21 -2.02
CA PHE A 8 -10.79 -5.30 -3.45
C PHE A 8 -10.61 -6.74 -3.91
N LEU A 9 -9.80 -7.53 -3.19
CA LEU A 9 -9.55 -8.94 -3.49
C LEU A 9 -10.83 -9.78 -3.30
N ALA A 10 -11.52 -9.61 -2.18
CA ALA A 10 -12.76 -10.32 -1.90
C ALA A 10 -13.85 -10.02 -2.94
N GLY A 11 -13.96 -8.76 -3.41
CA GLY A 11 -14.89 -8.37 -4.47
C GLY A 11 -14.59 -9.00 -5.83
N ARG A 12 -13.39 -9.56 -6.04
CA ARG A 12 -13.00 -10.33 -7.22
C ARG A 12 -13.17 -11.83 -7.05
N GLY A 13 -13.60 -12.28 -5.87
CA GLY A 13 -13.77 -13.69 -5.53
C GLY A 13 -12.52 -14.36 -4.96
N ASP A 14 -11.48 -13.61 -4.61
CA ASP A 14 -10.31 -14.17 -3.93
C ASP A 14 -10.66 -14.59 -2.49
N GLU A 15 -10.01 -15.65 -2.00
CA GLU A 15 -10.07 -16.04 -0.59
C GLU A 15 -9.17 -15.11 0.23
N VAL A 16 -9.78 -14.33 1.13
CA VAL A 16 -9.08 -13.28 1.89
C VAL A 16 -9.21 -13.51 3.38
N LEU A 17 -8.07 -13.53 4.06
CA LEU A 17 -7.97 -13.45 5.51
C LEU A 17 -7.40 -12.09 5.92
N LEU A 18 -8.15 -11.33 6.72
CA LEU A 18 -7.66 -10.12 7.37
C LEU A 18 -7.24 -10.42 8.80
N THR A 19 -6.02 -10.02 9.17
CA THR A 19 -5.47 -10.18 10.51
C THR A 19 -4.93 -8.87 11.09
N ASP A 20 -5.07 -8.70 12.39
CA ASP A 20 -4.57 -7.57 13.18
C ASP A 20 -4.21 -8.05 14.59
N ALA A 21 -3.17 -7.48 15.19
CA ALA A 21 -2.76 -7.84 16.55
C ALA A 21 -3.75 -7.35 17.62
N SER A 22 -4.56 -6.33 17.31
CA SER A 22 -5.69 -5.93 18.14
C SER A 22 -6.81 -6.95 18.00
N ALA A 23 -7.40 -7.39 19.12
CA ALA A 23 -8.62 -8.21 19.10
C ALA A 23 -9.85 -7.44 18.57
N ASN A 24 -9.83 -6.10 18.66
CA ASN A 24 -10.90 -5.22 18.20
C ASN A 24 -10.27 -4.06 17.39
N PRO A 25 -9.76 -4.32 16.18
CA PRO A 25 -9.15 -3.29 15.37
C PRO A 25 -10.22 -2.27 14.91
N ASN A 26 -9.84 -1.00 14.85
CA ASN A 26 -10.70 0.03 14.29
C ASN A 26 -10.69 -0.08 12.75
N LEU A 27 -11.78 -0.54 12.17
CA LEU A 27 -11.91 -0.68 10.71
C LEU A 27 -12.47 0.63 10.13
N PRO A 28 -11.76 1.31 9.21
CA PRO A 28 -12.17 2.62 8.69
C PRO A 28 -13.45 2.58 7.84
N TYR A 29 -13.85 1.42 7.33
CA TYR A 29 -15.08 1.19 6.57
C TYR A 29 -15.48 -0.30 6.64
N PRO A 30 -16.72 -0.66 6.26
CA PRO A 30 -17.19 -2.04 6.29
C PRO A 30 -16.31 -3.00 5.48
N LEU A 31 -16.12 -4.20 6.01
CA LEU A 31 -15.48 -5.30 5.29
C LEU A 31 -16.48 -6.01 4.38
N HIS A 32 -16.00 -6.48 3.24
CA HIS A 32 -16.72 -7.40 2.38
C HIS A 32 -17.09 -8.67 3.17
N GLU A 33 -18.29 -9.21 2.91
CA GLU A 33 -18.87 -10.28 3.72
C GLU A 33 -18.09 -11.60 3.69
N THR A 34 -17.34 -11.84 2.61
CA THR A 34 -16.52 -13.05 2.42
C THR A 34 -15.13 -12.95 3.06
N VAL A 35 -14.72 -11.79 3.59
CA VAL A 35 -13.41 -11.63 4.23
C VAL A 35 -13.40 -12.33 5.58
N ALA A 36 -12.62 -13.40 5.68
CA ALA A 36 -12.33 -14.09 6.93
C ALA A 36 -11.49 -13.17 7.85
N ARG A 37 -11.62 -13.36 9.17
CA ARG A 37 -11.00 -12.48 10.18
C ARG A 37 -10.27 -13.30 11.23
N ALA A 38 -9.03 -12.93 11.50
CA ALA A 38 -8.23 -13.48 12.60
C ALA A 38 -7.58 -12.33 13.38
N PHE A 39 -8.27 -11.84 14.40
CA PHE A 39 -7.84 -10.71 15.22
C PHE A 39 -7.29 -11.16 16.57
N GLY A 40 -6.34 -10.41 17.10
CA GLY A 40 -5.65 -10.74 18.35
C GLY A 40 -4.39 -11.57 18.09
N GLN A 41 -4.41 -12.84 18.51
CA GLN A 41 -3.24 -13.69 18.39
C GLN A 41 -2.97 -14.06 16.93
N GLN A 42 -1.72 -13.84 16.50
CA GLN A 42 -1.24 -14.12 15.15
C GLN A 42 -0.20 -15.24 15.21
N ASP A 43 -0.58 -16.46 14.84
CA ASP A 43 0.30 -17.63 14.83
C ASP A 43 0.61 -18.13 13.42
N ALA A 44 1.55 -19.07 13.33
CA ALA A 44 2.02 -19.62 12.06
C ALA A 44 0.91 -20.32 11.25
N ALA A 45 -0.15 -20.80 11.89
CA ALA A 45 -1.25 -21.49 11.20
C ALA A 45 -1.99 -20.54 10.24
N LEU A 46 -1.95 -19.23 10.50
CA LEU A 46 -2.49 -18.22 9.58
C LEU A 46 -1.75 -18.15 8.23
N LEU A 47 -0.56 -18.75 8.11
CA LEU A 47 0.22 -18.79 6.88
C LEU A 47 -0.13 -20.00 6.00
N GLU A 48 -0.88 -20.97 6.52
CA GLU A 48 -1.26 -22.16 5.77
C GLU A 48 -2.14 -21.79 4.57
N GLY A 49 -1.72 -22.22 3.37
CA GLY A 49 -2.44 -21.91 2.13
C GLY A 49 -2.33 -20.46 1.64
N VAL A 50 -1.59 -19.59 2.35
CA VAL A 50 -1.44 -18.17 1.96
C VAL A 50 -0.52 -18.05 0.75
N GLY A 51 -1.04 -17.52 -0.35
CA GLY A 51 -0.27 -17.26 -1.57
C GLY A 51 0.44 -15.91 -1.60
N THR A 52 0.01 -14.92 -0.83
CA THR A 52 0.61 -13.57 -0.77
C THR A 52 0.17 -12.86 0.52
N ILE A 53 1.06 -12.09 1.13
CA ILE A 53 0.74 -11.22 2.27
C ILE A 53 0.74 -9.77 1.79
N VAL A 54 -0.37 -9.06 2.03
CA VAL A 54 -0.47 -7.60 1.77
C VAL A 54 -0.27 -6.85 3.09
N LEU A 55 0.91 -6.27 3.25
CA LEU A 55 1.33 -5.61 4.48
C LEU A 55 0.81 -4.16 4.55
N SER A 56 0.13 -3.82 5.64
CA SER A 56 -0.20 -2.42 5.93
C SER A 56 1.06 -1.66 6.39
N PRO A 57 1.29 -0.41 5.94
CA PRO A 57 2.53 0.33 6.22
C PRO A 57 2.87 0.48 7.71
N GLY A 58 1.85 0.60 8.56
CA GLY A 58 2.04 0.72 10.01
C GLY A 58 2.44 -0.58 10.73
N VAL A 59 2.39 -1.74 10.06
CA VAL A 59 2.72 -3.03 10.68
C VAL A 59 4.23 -3.25 10.60
N PRO A 60 4.91 -3.56 11.73
CA PRO A 60 6.32 -3.92 11.74
C PRO A 60 6.63 -5.16 10.92
N ARG A 61 7.63 -5.06 10.02
CA ARG A 61 8.18 -6.24 9.31
C ARG A 61 8.82 -7.25 10.27
N THR A 62 9.15 -6.81 11.47
CA THR A 62 9.78 -7.59 12.53
C THR A 62 8.80 -8.41 13.38
N ILE A 63 7.49 -8.37 13.11
CA ILE A 63 6.54 -9.19 13.87
C ILE A 63 6.82 -10.69 13.67
N PRO A 64 6.56 -11.54 14.68
CA PRO A 64 6.83 -12.98 14.60
C PRO A 64 6.20 -13.67 13.38
N LEU A 65 4.96 -13.29 13.01
CA LEU A 65 4.27 -13.87 11.86
C LEU A 65 5.04 -13.64 10.54
N LEU A 66 5.59 -12.44 10.34
CA LEU A 66 6.36 -12.12 9.13
C LEU A 66 7.75 -12.74 9.15
N GLN A 67 8.36 -12.89 10.33
CA GLN A 67 9.60 -13.65 10.47
C GLN A 67 9.39 -15.12 10.06
N GLN A 68 8.28 -15.73 10.48
CA GLN A 68 7.89 -17.08 10.05
C GLN A 68 7.59 -17.15 8.55
N ALA A 69 6.91 -16.15 7.99
CA ALA A 69 6.66 -16.08 6.56
C ALA A 69 7.94 -15.91 5.71
N SER A 70 8.98 -15.30 6.26
CA SER A 70 10.23 -14.98 5.53
C SER A 70 11.01 -16.21 5.03
N VAL A 71 10.79 -17.38 5.64
CA VAL A 71 11.41 -18.65 5.22
C VAL A 71 10.51 -19.47 4.28
N LEU A 72 9.32 -18.95 3.95
CA LEU A 72 8.37 -19.56 3.03
C LEU A 72 8.40 -18.81 1.68
N PRO A 73 8.00 -19.44 0.57
CA PRO A 73 7.89 -18.78 -0.73
C PRO A 73 6.61 -17.90 -0.80
N ILE A 74 6.33 -17.13 0.25
CA ILE A 74 5.16 -16.25 0.34
C ILE A 74 5.62 -14.80 0.17
N PRO A 75 5.30 -14.13 -0.94
CA PRO A 75 5.68 -12.74 -1.13
C PRO A 75 4.94 -11.83 -0.12
N VAL A 76 5.69 -10.90 0.46
CA VAL A 76 5.16 -9.85 1.33
C VAL A 76 5.23 -8.53 0.58
N ILE A 77 4.06 -8.04 0.15
CA ILE A 77 3.94 -6.83 -0.69
C ILE A 77 3.15 -5.74 0.02
N ALA A 78 3.39 -4.48 -0.34
CA ALA A 78 2.55 -3.37 0.09
C ALA A 78 1.26 -3.32 -0.73
N GLU A 79 0.25 -2.63 -0.20
CA GLU A 79 -0.99 -2.34 -0.93
C GLU A 79 -0.73 -1.54 -2.22
N VAL A 80 0.31 -0.69 -2.27
CA VAL A 80 0.68 0.05 -3.49
C VAL A 80 1.23 -0.86 -4.59
N GLU A 81 1.95 -1.92 -4.23
CA GLU A 81 2.43 -2.94 -5.18
C GLU A 81 1.24 -3.75 -5.72
N LEU A 82 0.34 -4.18 -4.83
CA LEU A 82 -0.90 -4.85 -5.23
C LEU A 82 -1.68 -3.98 -6.24
N ALA A 83 -1.89 -2.70 -5.92
CA ALA A 83 -2.66 -1.80 -6.75
C ALA A 83 -1.98 -1.50 -8.09
N PHE A 84 -0.66 -1.30 -8.09
CA PHE A 84 0.11 -1.06 -9.32
C PHE A 84 -0.05 -2.20 -10.33
N ARG A 85 -0.05 -3.46 -9.86
CA ARG A 85 -0.27 -4.65 -10.71
C ARG A 85 -1.65 -4.68 -11.38
N GLN A 86 -2.59 -3.86 -10.93
CA GLN A 86 -3.95 -3.76 -11.47
C GLN A 86 -4.17 -2.52 -12.35
N ILE A 87 -3.20 -1.60 -12.40
CA ILE A 87 -3.34 -0.37 -13.18
C ILE A 87 -3.43 -0.71 -14.68
N PRO A 88 -4.46 -0.21 -15.40
CA PRO A 88 -4.60 -0.49 -16.82
C PRO A 88 -3.40 0.00 -17.64
N MET A 89 -3.01 -0.79 -18.64
CA MET A 89 -1.94 -0.45 -19.58
C MET A 89 -2.22 0.91 -20.25
N GLY A 90 -1.19 1.74 -20.39
CA GLY A 90 -1.31 3.10 -20.93
C GLY A 90 -1.64 4.16 -19.89
N SER A 91 -1.84 3.78 -18.62
CA SER A 91 -1.87 4.73 -17.51
C SER A 91 -0.48 5.34 -17.28
N THR A 92 -0.45 6.50 -16.66
CA THR A 92 0.80 7.16 -16.21
C THR A 92 0.84 7.19 -14.70
N VAL A 93 1.96 6.80 -14.09
CA VAL A 93 2.18 6.81 -12.65
C VAL A 93 3.26 7.84 -12.30
N ILE A 94 2.88 8.84 -11.52
CA ILE A 94 3.77 9.84 -10.93
C ILE A 94 3.86 9.54 -9.43
N ALA A 95 5.05 9.25 -8.92
CA ALA A 95 5.28 8.92 -7.51
C ALA A 95 6.09 10.02 -6.82
N VAL A 96 5.65 10.42 -5.63
CA VAL A 96 6.28 11.45 -4.79
C VAL A 96 6.61 10.87 -3.43
N THR A 97 7.88 10.95 -3.04
CA THR A 97 8.36 10.54 -1.72
C THR A 97 9.42 11.51 -1.18
N GLY A 98 9.90 11.27 0.04
CA GLY A 98 10.85 12.11 0.78
C GLY A 98 10.39 12.33 2.22
N SER A 99 11.24 12.92 3.07
CA SER A 99 10.89 13.15 4.47
C SER A 99 9.75 14.17 4.59
N ASN A 100 9.89 15.33 3.92
CA ASN A 100 8.97 16.45 4.01
C ASN A 100 8.45 16.92 2.65
N GLY A 101 7.27 17.55 2.66
CA GLY A 101 6.67 18.19 1.48
C GLY A 101 5.91 17.25 0.53
N LYS A 102 5.91 15.92 0.79
CA LYS A 102 5.26 14.91 -0.05
C LYS A 102 3.81 15.27 -0.39
N SER A 103 3.02 15.61 0.63
CA SER A 103 1.58 15.83 0.50
C SER A 103 1.25 17.09 -0.28
N THR A 104 1.95 18.19 0.03
CA THR A 104 1.80 19.45 -0.71
C THR A 104 2.19 19.27 -2.17
N THR A 105 3.31 18.62 -2.46
CA THR A 105 3.77 18.39 -3.84
C THR A 105 2.84 17.46 -4.60
N THR A 106 2.38 16.37 -3.98
CA THR A 106 1.42 15.43 -4.59
C THR A 106 0.10 16.13 -4.94
N ALA A 107 -0.44 16.90 -4.00
CA ALA A 107 -1.66 17.67 -4.22
C ALA A 107 -1.47 18.73 -5.33
N LEU A 108 -0.35 19.45 -5.32
CA LEU A 108 -0.04 20.48 -6.32
C LEU A 108 0.07 19.89 -7.72
N ILE A 109 0.74 18.74 -7.90
CA ILE A 109 0.79 18.04 -9.19
C ILE A 109 -0.63 17.67 -9.64
N GLY A 110 -1.45 17.15 -8.73
CA GLY A 110 -2.86 16.84 -9.00
C GLY A 110 -3.64 18.06 -9.50
N GLU A 111 -3.53 19.21 -8.84
CA GLU A 111 -4.21 20.45 -9.25
C GLU A 111 -3.69 21.00 -10.58
N ILE A 112 -2.38 20.97 -10.81
CA ILE A 112 -1.79 21.40 -12.10
C ILE A 112 -2.35 20.57 -13.26
N LEU A 113 -2.41 19.23 -13.09
CA LEU A 113 -2.95 18.34 -14.12
C LEU A 113 -4.46 18.56 -14.36
N LYS A 114 -5.23 18.90 -13.31
CA LYS A 114 -6.64 19.28 -13.46
C LYS A 114 -6.80 20.57 -14.25
N VAL A 115 -5.97 21.58 -14.00
CA VAL A 115 -5.96 22.84 -14.77
C VAL A 115 -5.58 22.61 -16.24
N ASP A 116 -4.71 21.63 -16.52
CA ASP A 116 -4.39 21.14 -17.88
C ASP A 116 -5.55 20.35 -18.53
N GLY A 117 -6.72 20.26 -17.89
CA GLY A 117 -7.90 19.55 -18.41
C GLY A 117 -7.84 18.04 -18.25
N ARG A 118 -6.86 17.50 -17.52
CA ARG A 118 -6.78 16.06 -17.21
C ARG A 118 -7.64 15.71 -16.00
N GLN A 119 -7.86 14.42 -15.81
CA GLN A 119 -8.57 13.87 -14.65
C GLN A 119 -7.62 12.95 -13.87
N PRO A 120 -6.62 13.52 -13.16
CA PRO A 120 -5.68 12.71 -12.39
C PRO A 120 -6.36 12.08 -11.18
N ILE A 121 -5.88 10.90 -10.79
CA ILE A 121 -6.24 10.23 -9.55
C ILE A 121 -5.11 10.47 -8.55
N VAL A 122 -5.41 11.21 -7.48
CA VAL A 122 -4.48 11.45 -6.37
C VAL A 122 -4.76 10.44 -5.26
N ALA A 123 -3.76 9.65 -4.86
CA ALA A 123 -3.92 8.57 -3.89
C ALA A 123 -2.59 8.20 -3.21
N GLY A 124 -2.61 7.19 -2.33
CA GLY A 124 -1.42 6.60 -1.73
C GLY A 124 -1.39 6.74 -0.21
N ASN A 125 -0.29 7.24 0.33
CA ASN A 125 -0.03 7.36 1.76
C ASN A 125 -1.01 8.31 2.48
N ILE A 126 -1.47 9.37 1.79
CA ILE A 126 -2.47 10.32 2.29
C ILE A 126 -3.70 10.34 1.38
N GLY A 127 -4.86 10.57 2.00
CA GLY A 127 -6.15 10.55 1.33
C GLY A 127 -6.70 9.13 1.30
N GLN A 128 -6.88 8.59 0.10
CA GLN A 128 -7.40 7.24 -0.10
C GLN A 128 -6.29 6.25 -0.52
N PRO A 129 -6.36 4.99 -0.07
CA PRO A 129 -5.49 3.92 -0.57
C PRO A 129 -5.57 3.80 -2.10
N LEU A 130 -4.45 3.49 -2.76
CA LEU A 130 -4.39 3.44 -4.22
C LEU A 130 -5.35 2.38 -4.78
N ILE A 131 -5.43 1.21 -4.16
CA ILE A 131 -6.30 0.10 -4.57
C ILE A 131 -7.77 0.49 -4.57
N ALA A 132 -8.18 1.38 -3.65
CA ALA A 132 -9.55 1.89 -3.57
C ALA A 132 -9.82 3.01 -4.59
N ALA A 133 -8.76 3.63 -5.12
CA ALA A 133 -8.84 4.75 -6.04
C ALA A 133 -8.74 4.34 -7.52
N LEU A 134 -8.49 3.06 -7.82
CA LEU A 134 -8.26 2.59 -9.18
C LEU A 134 -9.48 2.81 -10.09
N ASP A 135 -9.21 3.30 -11.30
CA ASP A 135 -10.16 3.22 -12.42
C ASP A 135 -9.70 2.06 -13.30
N LEU A 136 -10.38 0.92 -13.19
CA LEU A 136 -10.04 -0.30 -13.93
C LEU A 136 -10.57 -0.29 -15.37
N GLU A 137 -11.47 0.64 -15.71
CA GLU A 137 -12.14 0.66 -17.01
C GLU A 137 -11.32 1.41 -18.06
N ARG A 138 -10.45 2.34 -17.63
CA ARG A 138 -9.70 3.20 -18.55
C ARG A 138 -8.35 3.65 -17.98
N PRO A 139 -7.37 3.91 -18.86
CA PRO A 139 -6.10 4.51 -18.46
C PRO A 139 -6.27 5.89 -17.80
N ARG A 140 -5.49 6.14 -16.74
CA ARG A 140 -5.50 7.41 -16.00
C ARG A 140 -4.08 7.89 -15.70
N THR A 141 -3.96 9.14 -15.27
CA THR A 141 -2.74 9.62 -14.60
C THR A 141 -2.92 9.48 -13.10
N TYR A 142 -2.11 8.65 -12.46
CA TYR A 142 -2.08 8.44 -11.02
C TYR A 142 -0.96 9.27 -10.42
N VAL A 143 -1.27 10.09 -9.42
CA VAL A 143 -0.32 10.90 -8.66
C VAL A 143 -0.28 10.36 -7.24
N LEU A 144 0.82 9.71 -6.89
CA LEU A 144 0.95 8.88 -5.70
C LEU A 144 1.85 9.54 -4.67
N GLU A 145 1.33 9.77 -3.47
CA GLU A 145 2.19 10.01 -2.31
C GLU A 145 2.65 8.66 -1.75
N LEU A 146 3.95 8.42 -1.61
CA LEU A 146 4.49 7.17 -1.09
C LEU A 146 5.34 7.41 0.16
N SER A 147 5.10 6.64 1.22
CA SER A 147 5.98 6.56 2.38
C SER A 147 7.10 5.54 2.15
N SER A 148 8.20 5.68 2.89
CA SER A 148 9.30 4.72 2.88
C SER A 148 8.84 3.32 3.29
N PHE A 149 7.91 3.21 4.25
CA PHE A 149 7.30 1.94 4.66
C PHE A 149 6.56 1.21 3.54
N GLN A 150 5.91 1.95 2.64
CA GLN A 150 5.27 1.35 1.45
C GLN A 150 6.33 0.86 0.47
N LEU A 151 7.39 1.65 0.25
CA LEU A 151 8.47 1.35 -0.68
C LEU A 151 9.33 0.15 -0.25
N GLU A 152 9.42 -0.16 1.04
CA GLU A 152 10.11 -1.37 1.52
C GLU A 152 9.46 -2.67 1.00
N SER A 153 8.18 -2.66 0.65
CA SER A 153 7.41 -3.83 0.25
C SER A 153 6.91 -3.74 -1.20
N VAL A 154 7.62 -3.01 -2.07
CA VAL A 154 7.38 -3.09 -3.51
C VAL A 154 8.37 -4.03 -4.19
N ASP A 155 7.98 -4.56 -5.34
CA ASP A 155 8.78 -5.51 -6.12
C ASP A 155 8.81 -5.09 -7.59
N THR A 156 7.63 -5.05 -8.23
CA THR A 156 7.50 -4.68 -9.64
C THR A 156 7.05 -3.23 -9.85
N PHE A 157 6.70 -2.52 -8.77
CA PHE A 157 6.30 -1.12 -8.82
C PHE A 157 7.31 -0.28 -9.60
N ARG A 158 6.79 0.41 -10.63
CA ARG A 158 7.62 1.24 -11.50
C ARG A 158 6.84 2.47 -11.95
N ALA A 159 7.15 3.61 -11.31
CA ALA A 159 6.60 4.88 -11.73
C ALA A 159 7.20 5.33 -13.07
N ASP A 160 6.39 6.00 -13.89
CA ASP A 160 6.87 6.70 -15.10
C ASP A 160 7.68 7.95 -14.73
N VAL A 161 7.29 8.60 -13.63
CA VAL A 161 8.00 9.75 -13.05
C VAL A 161 8.09 9.56 -11.54
N ALA A 162 9.30 9.62 -10.98
CA ALA A 162 9.53 9.51 -9.54
C ALA A 162 10.22 10.77 -9.00
N LEU A 163 9.72 11.29 -7.88
CA LEU A 163 10.24 12.47 -7.19
C LEU A 163 10.64 12.07 -5.77
N LEU A 164 11.93 12.21 -5.45
CA LEU A 164 12.45 12.17 -4.09
C LEU A 164 12.76 13.61 -3.66
N LEU A 165 11.95 14.18 -2.78
CA LEU A 165 11.99 15.62 -2.48
C LEU A 165 13.19 16.00 -1.60
N ASN A 166 13.46 15.20 -0.58
CA ASN A 166 14.52 15.40 0.42
C ASN A 166 14.63 14.13 1.27
N ILE A 167 15.81 13.94 1.87
CA ILE A 167 16.07 12.92 2.88
C ILE A 167 16.66 13.64 4.10
N THR A 168 15.93 13.62 5.20
CA THR A 168 16.33 14.13 6.52
C THR A 168 15.99 13.08 7.58
N PRO A 169 16.69 13.01 8.72
CA PRO A 169 16.40 12.02 9.75
C PRO A 169 14.91 12.02 10.15
N ASP A 170 14.24 10.90 9.92
CA ASP A 170 12.82 10.66 10.18
C ASP A 170 12.62 9.15 10.42
N HIS A 171 11.59 8.75 11.15
CA HIS A 171 11.27 7.34 11.41
C HIS A 171 12.44 6.49 11.99
N MET A 172 13.33 7.08 12.79
CA MET A 172 14.47 6.38 13.41
C MET A 172 14.06 5.38 14.51
N ASP A 173 12.79 5.35 14.88
CA ASP A 173 12.16 4.29 15.67
C ASP A 173 11.86 3.02 14.84
N ARG A 174 11.88 3.15 13.51
CA ARG A 174 11.55 2.08 12.55
C ARG A 174 12.76 1.59 11.74
N TYR A 175 13.72 2.46 11.45
CA TYR A 175 14.93 2.10 10.73
C TYR A 175 16.12 1.92 11.66
N ASP A 176 16.94 0.89 11.41
CA ASP A 176 18.15 0.60 12.20
C ASP A 176 19.21 1.72 12.09
N SER A 177 19.17 2.51 11.02
CA SER A 177 20.06 3.64 10.78
C SER A 177 19.47 4.60 9.76
N PHE A 178 20.05 5.80 9.68
CA PHE A 178 19.72 6.77 8.64
C PHE A 178 20.07 6.25 7.23
N ASP A 179 21.11 5.41 7.08
CA ASP A 179 21.48 4.85 5.78
C ASP A 179 20.51 3.76 5.30
N ALA A 180 19.78 3.13 6.23
CA ALA A 180 18.74 2.16 5.92
C ALA A 180 17.40 2.83 5.51
N TYR A 181 17.23 4.11 5.88
CA TYR A 181 16.07 4.93 5.52
C TYR A 181 16.26 5.56 4.13
#